data_AF-A0A847M5M7-F1
#
_entry.id   AF-A0A847M5M7-F1
#
_cell.length_a   1.000
_cell.length_b   1.000
_cell.length_c   1.000
_cell.angle_alpha   90.00
_cell.angle_beta   90.00
_cell.angle_gamma   90.00
#
_symmetry.space_group_name_H-M   'P 1'
#
loop_
_entity.id
_entity.type
_entity.pdbx_description
1 polymer ?
#
loop_
_entity_poly.entity_id
_entity_poly.type
_entity_poly.pdbx_seq_one_letter_code
_entity_poly.pdbx_strand_id
1 'polypeptide(L)'
;MSGTPGKLLAWPLERAQKYVQQMGCPLCVHDVTPAQADGRYSEHRVIRQATGTDGTVHLTVAAFIPQSAVCIGEVGLDEAPQSGIYALEVPVTSALDISPGALGSMRLETGLYVYVGSARKGLPSRLGRHTLPAKSCRWHVDYLTTAFPPSRALVWPWLDGRECALAAELATLGQIVPGFGASDCRCPGHLTKLEQGDTEWWRRLENQSPPLLAIRLVAD
;
A
#
# COMPACT_ATOMS: atom_id res chain seq x y z
N MET A 1 -1.53 -2.69 26.99
CA MET A 1 -1.48 -1.35 26.35
C MET A 1 -0.94 -1.58 24.94
N SER A 2 -1.81 -1.51 23.94
CA SER A 2 -1.47 -1.78 22.53
C SER A 2 -0.65 -0.62 21.97
N GLY A 3 0.64 -0.84 21.79
CA GLY A 3 1.55 0.12 21.18
C GLY A 3 1.19 0.34 19.72
N THR A 4 0.83 1.57 19.37
CA THR A 4 0.73 2.03 17.99
C THR A 4 2.01 1.69 17.24
N PRO A 5 1.97 1.14 16.01
CA PRO A 5 3.18 0.95 15.22
C PRO A 5 3.90 2.31 15.10
N GLY A 6 5.11 2.39 15.65
CA GLY A 6 5.89 3.62 15.64
C GLY A 6 6.08 4.09 14.19
N LYS A 7 5.82 5.38 13.94
CA LYS A 7 6.15 6.02 12.67
C LYS A 7 7.58 5.65 12.28
N LEU A 8 7.78 5.21 11.04
CA LEU A 8 9.11 5.05 10.46
C LEU A 8 9.77 6.43 10.39
N LEU A 9 10.94 6.57 11.02
CA LEU A 9 11.71 7.80 11.02
C LEU A 9 12.98 7.60 10.20
N ALA A 10 13.29 8.59 9.37
CA ALA A 10 14.53 8.63 8.60
C ALA A 10 15.54 9.55 9.29
N TRP A 11 16.59 9.00 9.91
CA TRP A 11 17.65 9.77 10.57
C TRP A 11 19.04 9.29 10.13
N PRO A 12 20.06 10.17 10.11
CA PRO A 12 21.45 9.73 10.11
C PRO A 12 21.73 8.83 11.33
N LEU A 13 22.61 7.84 11.17
CA LEU A 13 22.95 6.86 12.22
C LEU A 13 23.37 7.54 13.54
N GLU A 14 24.17 8.60 13.47
CA GLU A 14 24.63 9.36 14.63
C GLU A 14 23.48 10.01 15.41
N ARG A 15 22.48 10.55 14.69
CA ARG A 15 21.28 11.14 15.31
C ARG A 15 20.40 10.06 15.96
N ALA A 16 20.30 8.90 15.32
CA ALA A 16 19.63 7.74 15.88
C ALA A 16 20.27 7.33 17.21
N GLN A 17 21.58 7.14 17.23
CA GLN A 17 22.35 6.79 18.42
C GLN A 17 22.15 7.80 19.56
N LYS A 18 22.11 9.10 19.25
CA LYS A 18 21.89 10.15 20.25
C LYS A 18 20.46 10.19 20.81
N TYR A 19 19.44 10.06 19.95
CA TYR A 19 18.04 9.96 20.39
C TYR A 19 17.85 8.78 21.35
N VAL A 20 18.55 7.69 21.06
CA VAL A 20 18.51 6.45 21.81
C VAL A 20 19.21 6.54 23.17
N GLN A 21 20.36 7.21 23.24
CA GLN A 21 21.07 7.47 24.50
C GLN A 21 20.21 8.27 25.51
N GLN A 22 19.22 9.03 25.03
CA GLN A 22 18.34 9.84 25.88
C GLN A 22 17.16 9.09 26.49
N MET A 23 16.83 7.87 26.02
CA MET A 23 15.61 7.16 26.42
C MET A 23 15.72 6.33 27.71
N GLY A 24 16.91 6.14 28.27
CA GLY A 24 17.12 5.55 29.60
C GLY A 24 16.66 4.09 29.76
N CYS A 25 16.36 3.37 28.67
CA CYS A 25 15.92 1.98 28.67
C CYS A 25 17.01 1.02 28.17
N PRO A 26 17.02 -0.26 28.60
CA PRO A 26 17.87 -1.29 27.99
C PRO A 26 17.54 -1.42 26.50
N LEU A 27 18.56 -1.50 25.65
CA LEU A 27 18.44 -1.32 24.21
C LEU A 27 19.25 -2.36 23.43
N CYS A 28 18.68 -2.84 22.32
CA CYS A 28 19.34 -3.67 21.32
C CYS A 28 19.18 -3.07 19.91
N VAL A 29 20.29 -2.90 19.18
CA VAL A 29 20.29 -2.41 17.79
C VAL A 29 20.64 -3.55 16.85
N HIS A 30 19.78 -3.78 15.86
CA HIS A 30 19.98 -4.76 14.79
C HIS A 30 20.28 -4.03 13.49
N ASP A 31 21.51 -4.15 13.00
CA ASP A 31 21.88 -3.71 11.67
C ASP A 31 21.64 -4.86 10.69
N VAL A 32 20.69 -4.67 9.79
CA VAL A 32 20.31 -5.66 8.77
C VAL A 32 20.74 -5.22 7.37
N THR A 33 21.71 -4.29 7.30
CA THR A 33 22.31 -3.84 6.05
C THR A 33 22.95 -5.01 5.30
N PRO A 34 22.65 -5.21 4.01
CA PRO A 34 23.34 -6.21 3.20
C PRO A 34 24.85 -5.95 3.22
N ALA A 35 25.67 -7.00 3.38
CA ALA A 35 27.13 -6.90 3.50
C ALA A 35 27.83 -6.20 2.31
N GLN A 36 27.12 -5.98 1.20
CA GLN A 36 27.61 -5.36 -0.03
C GLN A 36 27.18 -3.88 -0.20
N ALA A 37 26.50 -3.28 0.78
CA ALA A 37 26.16 -1.86 0.73
C ALA A 37 27.45 -1.01 0.80
N ASP A 38 27.55 0.00 -0.05
CA ASP A 38 28.74 0.82 -0.30
C ASP A 38 29.16 1.75 0.87
N GLY A 39 28.67 1.49 2.07
CA GLY A 39 29.22 2.04 3.32
C GLY A 39 29.11 3.55 3.45
N ARG A 40 28.22 4.23 2.71
CA ARG A 40 28.01 5.68 2.87
C ARG A 40 27.17 5.95 4.12
N TYR A 41 27.81 5.90 5.28
CA TYR A 41 27.21 6.09 6.61
C TYR A 41 26.73 7.53 6.87
N SER A 42 27.03 8.48 5.99
CA SER A 42 26.59 9.88 6.06
C SER A 42 25.15 10.15 5.59
N GLU A 43 24.44 9.13 5.09
CA GLU A 43 23.12 9.29 4.48
C GLU A 43 21.96 8.82 5.39
N HIS A 44 20.75 9.34 5.16
CA HIS A 44 19.55 9.03 5.96
C HIS A 44 19.27 7.52 6.01
N ARG A 45 19.04 6.98 7.21
CA ARG A 45 18.68 5.57 7.48
C ARG A 45 17.26 5.47 7.99
N VAL A 46 16.57 4.38 7.65
CA VAL A 46 15.24 4.10 8.19
C VAL A 46 15.38 3.35 9.51
N ILE A 47 14.69 3.84 10.54
CA ILE A 47 14.67 3.25 11.86
C ILE A 47 13.25 2.75 12.15
N ARG A 48 13.16 1.45 12.44
CA ARG A 48 11.97 0.85 13.03
C ARG A 48 12.20 0.65 14.52
N GLN A 49 11.23 1.07 15.34
CA GLN A 49 11.25 0.87 16.78
C GLN A 49 10.19 -0.16 17.20
N ALA A 50 10.58 -1.09 18.06
CA ALA A 50 9.70 -2.00 18.77
C ALA A 50 10.14 -2.14 20.23
N THR A 51 9.22 -2.41 21.15
CA THR A 51 9.55 -2.70 22.56
C THR A 51 9.25 -4.16 22.85
N GLY A 52 10.26 -4.90 23.31
CA GLY A 52 10.16 -6.28 23.76
C GLY A 52 9.39 -6.40 25.08
N THR A 53 8.95 -7.61 25.39
CA THR A 53 8.17 -7.91 26.61
C THR A 53 8.96 -7.75 27.91
N ASP A 54 10.28 -7.70 27.82
CA ASP A 54 11.24 -7.42 28.90
C ASP A 54 11.51 -5.92 29.10
N GLY A 55 10.84 -5.06 28.32
CA GLY A 55 11.07 -3.62 28.33
C GLY A 55 12.26 -3.18 27.47
N THR A 56 12.92 -4.10 26.76
CA THR A 56 14.03 -3.77 25.86
C THR A 56 13.49 -3.10 24.60
N VAL A 57 14.05 -1.96 24.22
CA VAL A 57 13.71 -1.33 22.93
C VAL A 57 14.62 -1.90 21.84
N HIS A 58 14.00 -2.49 20.81
CA HIS A 58 14.64 -2.99 19.61
C HIS A 58 14.57 -1.94 18.50
N LEU A 59 15.74 -1.59 17.96
CA LEU A 59 15.86 -0.71 16.81
C LEU A 59 16.45 -1.46 15.64
N THR A 60 15.72 -1.51 14.53
CA THR A 60 16.22 -2.06 13.28
C THR A 60 16.61 -0.92 12.36
N VAL A 61 17.89 -0.88 12.00
CA VAL A 61 18.44 0.09 11.06
C VAL A 61 18.62 -0.61 9.71
N ALA A 62 17.96 -0.10 8.67
CA ALA A 62 18.11 -0.59 7.31
C ALA A 62 18.88 0.43 6.45
N ALA A 63 19.62 -0.09 5.46
CA ALA A 63 20.41 0.69 4.52
C ALA A 63 19.59 1.76 3.79
N PHE A 64 20.30 2.79 3.32
CA PHE A 64 19.81 3.90 2.50
C PHE A 64 18.71 3.46 1.51
N ILE A 65 17.49 3.98 1.70
CA ILE A 65 16.49 3.99 0.64
C ILE A 65 16.78 5.28 -0.15
N PRO A 66 17.18 5.22 -1.44
CA PRO A 66 17.51 6.40 -2.24
C PRO A 66 16.34 7.38 -2.39
N GLN A 67 15.14 6.91 -2.08
CA GLN A 67 13.93 7.71 -1.98
C GLN A 67 13.62 7.91 -0.50
N SER A 68 13.46 9.17 -0.08
CA SER A 68 13.07 9.52 1.29
C SER A 68 11.95 8.60 1.74
N ALA A 69 12.10 7.97 2.91
CA ALA A 69 11.02 7.17 3.50
C ALA A 69 9.82 8.10 3.73
N VAL A 70 8.89 8.13 2.78
CA VAL A 70 7.65 8.89 2.91
C VAL A 70 6.82 8.13 3.92
N CYS A 71 6.71 8.69 5.13
CA CYS A 71 5.74 8.22 6.11
C CYS A 71 4.36 8.58 5.58
N ILE A 72 3.73 7.62 4.93
CA ILE A 72 2.34 7.74 4.51
C ILE A 72 1.49 7.45 5.75
N GLY A 73 0.90 8.50 6.32
CA GLY A 73 -0.04 8.35 7.43
C GLY A 73 -1.26 7.55 6.99
N GLU A 74 -1.68 6.60 7.82
CA GLU A 74 -3.02 6.02 7.68
C GLU A 74 -4.05 7.00 8.22
N VAL A 75 -5.01 7.38 7.37
CA VAL A 75 -6.07 8.35 7.67
C VAL A 75 -7.45 7.72 7.49
N GLY A 76 -8.47 8.40 8.02
CA GLY A 76 -9.88 8.04 7.81
C GLY A 76 -10.37 8.34 6.39
N LEU A 77 -11.51 7.77 6.01
CA LEU A 77 -12.14 8.02 4.70
C LEU A 77 -12.57 9.48 4.53
N ASP A 78 -12.89 10.16 5.63
CA ASP A 78 -13.26 11.57 5.71
C ASP A 78 -12.12 12.54 5.34
N GLU A 79 -10.87 12.08 5.45
CA GLU A 79 -9.68 12.85 5.09
C GLU A 79 -9.28 12.66 3.61
N ALA A 80 -10.01 11.84 2.85
CA ALA A 80 -9.74 11.61 1.44
C ALA A 80 -9.96 12.90 0.61
N PRO A 81 -9.05 13.24 -0.34
CA PRO A 81 -9.23 14.40 -1.20
C PRO A 81 -10.46 14.21 -2.10
N GLN A 82 -11.01 15.27 -2.66
CA GLN A 82 -12.22 15.16 -3.50
C GLN A 82 -11.97 14.46 -4.85
N SER A 83 -10.71 14.36 -5.29
CA SER A 83 -10.32 13.73 -6.54
C SER A 83 -8.98 13.03 -6.40
N GLY A 84 -8.72 12.00 -7.19
CA GLY A 84 -7.44 11.32 -7.19
C GLY A 84 -7.41 10.05 -8.02
N ILE A 85 -6.23 9.47 -8.12
CA ILE A 85 -6.03 8.08 -8.53
C ILE A 85 -5.88 7.26 -7.25
N TYR A 86 -6.44 6.06 -7.19
CA TYR A 86 -6.35 5.21 -6.02
C TYR A 86 -6.00 3.77 -6.40
N ALA A 87 -5.31 3.09 -5.50
CA ALA A 87 -5.09 1.65 -5.56
C ALA A 87 -5.74 0.99 -4.34
N LEU A 88 -6.68 0.06 -4.56
CA LEU A 88 -7.30 -0.73 -3.49
C LEU A 88 -6.51 -2.00 -3.27
N GLU A 89 -6.10 -2.24 -2.04
CA GLU A 89 -5.54 -3.52 -1.61
C GLU A 89 -6.68 -4.43 -1.17
N VAL A 90 -6.84 -5.56 -1.86
CA VAL A 90 -7.89 -6.54 -1.61
C VAL A 90 -7.27 -7.91 -1.31
N PRO A 91 -7.17 -8.29 -0.02
CA PRO A 91 -6.75 -9.63 0.36
C PRO A 91 -7.82 -10.66 0.00
N VAL A 92 -7.49 -11.57 -0.92
CA VAL A 92 -8.32 -12.75 -1.24
C VAL A 92 -7.85 -13.90 -0.37
N THR A 93 -8.61 -14.18 0.70
CA THR A 93 -8.24 -15.15 1.75
C THR A 93 -8.66 -16.58 1.42
N SER A 94 -9.54 -16.77 0.45
CA SER A 94 -9.95 -18.07 -0.07
C SER A 94 -10.20 -17.98 -1.58
N ALA A 95 -9.92 -19.06 -2.30
CA ALA A 95 -10.17 -19.06 -3.74
C ALA A 95 -11.68 -19.05 -4.01
N LEU A 96 -12.13 -18.21 -4.94
CA LEU A 96 -13.56 -17.97 -5.21
C LEU A 96 -13.80 -17.66 -6.68
N ASP A 97 -14.89 -18.19 -7.23
CA ASP A 97 -15.36 -17.80 -8.56
C ASP A 97 -16.24 -16.55 -8.47
N ILE A 98 -15.92 -15.55 -9.27
CA ILE A 98 -16.72 -14.35 -9.45
C ILE A 98 -17.11 -14.21 -10.92
N SER A 99 -18.23 -13.52 -11.18
CA SER A 99 -18.68 -13.21 -12.55
C SER A 99 -18.81 -11.70 -12.75
N PRO A 100 -17.72 -10.98 -13.06
CA PRO A 100 -17.72 -9.53 -13.17
C PRO A 100 -18.37 -9.06 -14.47
N GLY A 101 -19.70 -9.04 -14.51
CA GLY A 101 -20.47 -8.51 -15.63
C GLY A 101 -20.06 -9.12 -16.98
N ALA A 102 -19.61 -8.27 -17.90
CA ALA A 102 -19.27 -8.65 -19.27
C ALA A 102 -17.99 -9.51 -19.39
N LEU A 103 -17.17 -9.62 -18.34
CA LEU A 103 -15.97 -10.48 -18.34
C LEU A 103 -16.29 -11.97 -18.20
N GLY A 104 -17.53 -12.31 -17.86
CA GLY A 104 -17.93 -13.69 -17.58
C GLY A 104 -17.33 -14.21 -16.27
N SER A 105 -17.39 -15.53 -16.08
CA SER A 105 -16.91 -16.17 -14.85
C SER A 105 -15.39 -16.32 -14.84
N MET A 106 -14.79 -16.07 -13.69
CA MET A 106 -13.35 -16.25 -13.47
C MET A 106 -13.06 -16.69 -12.04
N ARG A 107 -12.01 -17.50 -11.89
CA ARG A 107 -11.51 -17.97 -10.60
C ARG A 107 -10.49 -16.99 -10.04
N LEU A 108 -10.72 -16.50 -8.83
CA LEU A 108 -9.71 -15.82 -8.05
C LEU A 108 -8.99 -16.84 -7.17
N GLU A 109 -7.67 -16.88 -7.28
CA GLU A 109 -6.80 -17.62 -6.36
C GLU A 109 -6.47 -16.76 -5.13
N THR A 110 -6.08 -17.39 -4.03
CA THR A 110 -5.64 -16.67 -2.82
C THR A 110 -4.44 -15.75 -3.11
N GLY A 111 -4.40 -14.60 -2.45
CA GLY A 111 -3.32 -13.63 -2.59
C GLY A 111 -3.78 -12.18 -2.39
N LEU A 112 -2.85 -11.24 -2.58
CA LEU A 112 -3.15 -9.81 -2.54
C LEU A 112 -3.41 -9.29 -3.95
N TYR A 113 -4.62 -8.79 -4.18
CA TYR A 113 -4.97 -8.14 -5.43
C TYR A 113 -4.97 -6.63 -5.22
N VAL A 114 -4.43 -5.92 -6.20
CA VAL A 114 -4.41 -4.46 -6.21
C VAL A 114 -5.20 -3.96 -7.41
N TYR A 115 -6.25 -3.20 -7.14
CA TYR A 115 -7.09 -2.58 -8.16
C TYR A 115 -6.77 -1.10 -8.30
N VAL A 116 -6.47 -0.63 -9.52
CA VAL A 116 -6.24 0.78 -9.80
C VAL A 116 -7.48 1.43 -10.40
N GLY A 117 -7.92 2.52 -9.81
CA GLY A 117 -9.00 3.35 -10.34
C GLY A 117 -8.77 4.82 -10.06
N SER A 118 -9.70 5.65 -10.50
CA SER A 118 -9.59 7.09 -10.34
C SER A 118 -10.94 7.72 -10.01
N ALA A 119 -10.95 8.96 -9.58
CA ALA A 119 -12.14 9.77 -9.40
C ALA A 119 -11.81 11.22 -9.74
N ARG A 120 -12.45 11.78 -10.79
CA ARG A 120 -12.36 13.22 -11.11
C ARG A 120 -12.97 14.11 -10.03
N LYS A 121 -13.98 13.58 -9.33
CA LYS A 121 -14.67 14.19 -8.20
C LYS A 121 -15.33 13.10 -7.35
N GLY A 122 -15.58 13.38 -6.07
CA GLY A 122 -16.24 12.46 -5.15
C GLY A 122 -15.43 11.20 -4.85
N LEU A 123 -14.09 11.29 -4.77
CA LEU A 123 -13.24 10.17 -4.36
C LEU A 123 -13.68 9.55 -3.01
N PRO A 124 -14.05 10.31 -1.94
CA PRO A 124 -14.49 9.70 -0.69
C PRO A 124 -15.73 8.82 -0.89
N SER A 125 -16.71 9.28 -1.67
CA SER A 125 -17.90 8.49 -2.01
C SER A 125 -17.56 7.25 -2.84
N ARG A 126 -16.58 7.35 -3.74
CA ARG A 126 -16.11 6.22 -4.56
C ARG A 126 -15.40 5.17 -3.72
N LEU A 127 -14.52 5.59 -2.81
CA LEU A 127 -13.84 4.68 -1.88
C LEU A 127 -14.81 4.07 -0.87
N GLY A 128 -15.73 4.85 -0.31
CA GLY A 128 -16.78 4.35 0.59
C GLY A 128 -17.72 3.35 -0.08
N ARG A 129 -18.00 3.50 -1.38
CA ARG A 129 -18.74 2.46 -2.11
C ARG A 129 -18.01 1.12 -2.09
N HIS A 130 -16.69 1.11 -2.19
CA HIS A 130 -15.90 -0.12 -2.22
C HIS A 130 -15.91 -0.85 -0.87
N THR A 131 -16.15 -0.15 0.24
CA THR A 131 -16.25 -0.77 1.57
C THR A 131 -17.62 -1.39 1.87
N LEU A 132 -18.67 -1.04 1.13
CA LEU A 132 -20.01 -1.59 1.36
C LEU A 132 -20.00 -3.12 1.13
N PRO A 133 -20.50 -3.95 2.06
CA PRO A 133 -20.58 -5.38 1.84
C PRO A 133 -21.68 -5.73 0.82
N ALA A 134 -22.85 -5.09 0.94
CA ALA A 134 -23.97 -5.26 0.03
C ALA A 134 -24.14 -3.99 -0.84
N LYS A 135 -23.95 -4.13 -2.15
CA LYS A 135 -24.17 -3.05 -3.12
C LYS A 135 -24.63 -3.64 -4.45
N SER A 136 -25.40 -2.89 -5.25
CA SER A 136 -25.64 -3.28 -6.64
C SER A 136 -24.32 -3.18 -7.40
N CYS A 137 -23.78 -4.31 -7.88
CA CYS A 137 -22.53 -4.33 -8.64
C CYS A 137 -22.72 -3.63 -10.00
N ARG A 138 -21.95 -2.56 -10.22
CA ARG A 138 -21.96 -1.76 -11.46
C ARG A 138 -20.60 -1.76 -12.14
N TRP A 139 -19.53 -1.92 -11.38
CA TRP A 139 -18.16 -1.99 -11.86
C TRP A 139 -17.57 -3.37 -11.58
N HIS A 140 -16.60 -3.80 -12.39
CA HIS A 140 -15.91 -5.09 -12.16
C HIS A 140 -15.39 -5.23 -10.73
N VAL A 141 -14.81 -4.15 -10.18
CA VAL A 141 -14.30 -4.11 -8.79
C VAL A 141 -15.39 -4.24 -7.72
N ASP A 142 -16.66 -3.93 -8.01
CA ASP A 142 -17.73 -4.14 -7.03
C ASP A 142 -17.91 -5.63 -6.73
N TYR A 143 -17.80 -6.50 -7.75
CA TYR A 143 -17.89 -7.96 -7.57
C TYR A 143 -16.76 -8.50 -6.71
N LEU A 144 -15.55 -7.97 -6.90
CA LEU A 144 -14.40 -8.31 -6.07
C LEU A 144 -14.61 -7.82 -4.63
N THR A 145 -14.98 -6.55 -4.45
CA THR A 145 -15.04 -5.91 -3.12
C THR A 145 -16.23 -6.35 -2.27
N THR A 146 -17.32 -6.82 -2.89
CA THR A 146 -18.43 -7.48 -2.17
C THR A 146 -18.04 -8.87 -1.69
N ALA A 147 -17.17 -9.59 -2.41
CA ALA A 147 -16.66 -10.89 -1.97
C ALA A 147 -15.53 -10.76 -0.94
N PHE A 148 -14.63 -9.80 -1.15
CA PHE A 148 -13.45 -9.55 -0.32
C PHE A 148 -13.32 -8.05 -0.07
N PRO A 149 -13.64 -7.56 1.14
CA PRO A 149 -13.51 -6.14 1.47
C PRO A 149 -12.07 -5.65 1.28
N PRO A 150 -11.86 -4.46 0.68
CA PRO A 150 -10.52 -3.89 0.59
C PRO A 150 -10.01 -3.54 2.00
N SER A 151 -8.74 -3.81 2.29
CA SER A 151 -8.12 -3.46 3.58
C SER A 151 -7.64 -2.01 3.61
N ARG A 152 -7.26 -1.46 2.45
CA ARG A 152 -6.62 -0.15 2.34
C ARG A 152 -6.76 0.45 0.95
N ALA A 153 -6.72 1.78 0.87
CA ALA A 153 -6.57 2.51 -0.39
C ALA A 153 -5.33 3.41 -0.34
N LEU A 154 -4.45 3.31 -1.33
CA LEU A 154 -3.38 4.29 -1.54
C LEU A 154 -3.86 5.35 -2.53
N VAL A 155 -3.58 6.63 -2.28
CA VAL A 155 -4.12 7.74 -3.09
C VAL A 155 -3.01 8.61 -3.66
N TRP A 156 -3.12 8.93 -4.95
CA TRP A 156 -2.27 9.87 -5.70
C TRP A 156 -3.08 11.07 -6.21
N PRO A 157 -2.42 12.22 -6.49
CA PRO A 157 -3.10 13.34 -7.13
C PRO A 157 -3.68 12.92 -8.48
N TRP A 158 -4.84 13.48 -8.81
CA TRP A 158 -5.42 13.33 -10.15
C TRP A 158 -4.46 13.90 -11.20
N LEU A 159 -4.20 13.10 -12.23
CA LEU A 159 -3.51 13.51 -13.45
C LEU A 159 -4.04 12.65 -14.60
N ASP A 160 -4.29 13.27 -15.74
CA ASP A 160 -4.79 12.54 -16.91
C ASP A 160 -3.80 11.44 -17.33
N GLY A 161 -4.32 10.25 -17.64
CA GLY A 161 -3.50 9.08 -17.97
C GLY A 161 -2.76 8.41 -16.81
N ARG A 162 -2.69 9.01 -15.61
CA ARG A 162 -1.96 8.42 -14.47
C ARG A 162 -2.58 7.12 -13.97
N GLU A 163 -3.90 6.95 -14.04
CA GLU A 163 -4.56 5.68 -13.71
C GLU A 163 -3.99 4.52 -14.53
N CYS A 164 -3.95 4.68 -15.86
CA CYS A 164 -3.42 3.68 -16.76
C CYS A 164 -1.91 3.47 -16.59
N ALA A 165 -1.16 4.55 -16.35
CA ALA A 165 0.29 4.46 -16.09
C ALA A 165 0.59 3.67 -14.81
N LEU A 166 -0.13 3.96 -13.72
CA LEU A 166 -0.01 3.25 -12.46
C LEU A 166 -0.42 1.77 -12.61
N ALA A 167 -1.51 1.48 -13.32
CA ALA A 167 -1.93 0.10 -13.59
C ALA A 167 -0.89 -0.67 -14.42
N ALA A 168 -0.29 -0.04 -15.42
CA ALA A 168 0.75 -0.64 -16.26
C ALA A 168 2.03 -0.92 -15.48
N GLU A 169 2.43 -0.03 -14.59
CA GLU A 169 3.62 -0.24 -13.75
C GLU A 169 3.38 -1.28 -12.66
N LEU A 170 2.21 -1.25 -12.02
CA LEU A 170 1.79 -2.27 -11.06
C LEU A 170 1.79 -3.69 -11.65
N ALA A 171 1.44 -3.82 -12.92
CA ALA A 171 1.50 -5.09 -13.64
C ALA A 171 2.90 -5.71 -13.71
N THR A 172 3.97 -4.95 -13.50
CA THR A 172 5.34 -5.51 -13.43
C THR A 172 5.62 -6.26 -12.13
N LEU A 173 4.77 -6.09 -11.12
CA LEU A 173 4.92 -6.69 -9.78
C LEU A 173 4.05 -7.94 -9.58
N GLY A 174 3.34 -8.38 -10.63
CA GLY A 174 2.33 -9.43 -10.50
C GLY A 174 1.64 -9.84 -11.80
N GLN A 175 0.58 -10.64 -11.66
CA GLN A 175 -0.21 -11.13 -12.76
C GLN A 175 -1.47 -10.27 -12.95
N ILE A 176 -1.62 -9.67 -14.13
CA ILE A 176 -2.83 -8.93 -14.50
C ILE A 176 -4.02 -9.89 -14.62
N VAL A 177 -5.18 -9.46 -14.13
CA VAL A 177 -6.48 -10.08 -14.41
C VAL A 177 -7.05 -9.47 -15.70
N PRO A 178 -7.08 -10.20 -16.83
CA PRO A 178 -7.37 -9.62 -18.13
C PRO A 178 -8.74 -8.93 -18.21
N GLY A 179 -8.77 -7.73 -18.80
CA GLY A 179 -9.97 -6.91 -19.02
C GLY A 179 -10.58 -6.29 -17.77
N PHE A 180 -10.10 -6.65 -16.57
CA PHE A 180 -10.69 -6.18 -15.32
C PHE A 180 -10.53 -4.67 -15.17
N GLY A 181 -11.63 -3.95 -14.94
CA GLY A 181 -11.62 -2.48 -14.82
C GLY A 181 -11.18 -1.67 -16.05
N ALA A 182 -10.98 -2.29 -17.22
CA ALA A 182 -10.44 -1.62 -18.41
C ALA A 182 -11.49 -1.31 -19.49
N SER A 183 -12.77 -1.15 -19.11
CA SER A 183 -13.88 -1.03 -20.07
C SER A 183 -13.90 0.27 -20.88
N ASP A 184 -13.25 1.32 -20.39
CA ASP A 184 -13.16 2.64 -21.01
C ASP A 184 -11.75 2.98 -21.54
N CYS A 185 -10.83 2.01 -21.51
CA CYS A 185 -9.45 2.17 -21.97
C CYS A 185 -8.99 0.96 -22.79
N ARG A 186 -7.71 0.96 -23.22
CA ARG A 186 -7.09 -0.15 -23.97
C ARG A 186 -6.09 -0.93 -23.11
N CYS A 187 -6.12 -0.75 -21.78
CA CYS A 187 -5.20 -1.44 -20.89
C CYS A 187 -5.53 -2.95 -20.84
N PRO A 188 -4.52 -3.81 -20.64
CA PRO A 188 -4.75 -5.25 -20.46
C PRO A 188 -5.63 -5.57 -19.25
N GLY A 189 -5.68 -4.69 -18.25
CA GLY A 189 -6.45 -4.81 -17.01
C GLY A 189 -5.94 -3.82 -15.97
N HIS A 190 -6.77 -3.49 -15.00
CA HIS A 190 -6.48 -2.58 -13.88
C HIS A 190 -6.45 -3.31 -12.53
N LEU A 191 -6.62 -4.64 -12.54
CA LEU A 191 -6.49 -5.49 -11.38
C LEU A 191 -5.27 -6.39 -11.55
N THR A 192 -4.37 -6.38 -10.57
CA THR A 192 -3.15 -7.19 -10.57
C THR A 192 -3.09 -8.02 -9.30
N LYS A 193 -2.89 -9.33 -9.42
CA LYS A 193 -2.51 -10.20 -8.31
C LYS A 193 -1.00 -10.07 -8.09
N LEU A 194 -0.57 -9.55 -6.95
CA LEU A 194 0.86 -9.40 -6.67
C LEU A 194 1.55 -10.76 -6.49
N GLU A 195 2.79 -10.88 -6.96
CA GLU A 195 3.65 -12.04 -6.68
C GLU A 195 3.99 -12.15 -5.20
N GLN A 196 4.23 -10.99 -4.57
CA GLN A 196 4.50 -10.86 -3.14
C GLN A 196 3.31 -10.17 -2.46
N GLY A 197 2.76 -10.80 -1.43
CA GLY A 197 1.63 -10.28 -0.65
C GLY A 197 1.99 -9.18 0.34
N ASP A 198 3.04 -8.39 0.06
CA ASP A 198 3.44 -7.29 0.93
C ASP A 198 2.63 -6.02 0.64
N THR A 199 2.44 -5.21 1.68
CA THR A 199 1.66 -3.97 1.62
C THR A 199 2.54 -2.74 1.34
N GLU A 200 3.81 -2.93 0.99
CA GLU A 200 4.74 -1.86 0.65
C GLU A 200 5.13 -1.88 -0.85
N TRP A 201 4.37 -2.62 -1.67
CA TRP A 201 4.55 -2.79 -3.11
C TRP A 201 4.74 -1.48 -3.87
N TRP A 202 4.09 -0.39 -3.44
CA TRP A 202 4.19 0.93 -4.07
C TRP A 202 5.61 1.51 -4.03
N ARG A 203 6.47 1.05 -3.11
CA ARG A 203 7.90 1.44 -3.05
C ARG A 203 8.74 0.82 -4.17
N ARG A 204 8.21 -0.21 -4.82
CA ARG A 204 8.85 -0.88 -5.96
C ARG A 204 8.48 -0.23 -7.29
N LEU A 205 7.61 0.78 -7.29
CA LEU A 205 7.32 1.59 -8.47
C LEU A 205 8.45 2.61 -8.66
N GLU A 206 9.07 2.60 -9.83
CA GLU A 206 10.21 3.46 -10.16
C GLU A 206 9.75 4.77 -10.82
N ASN A 207 8.61 4.73 -11.52
CA ASN A 207 8.08 5.82 -12.34
C ASN A 207 6.86 6.51 -11.71
N GLN A 208 6.37 6.04 -10.57
CA GLN A 208 5.37 6.74 -9.77
C GLN A 208 6.01 7.46 -8.59
N SER A 209 5.53 8.67 -8.30
CA SER A 209 5.76 9.29 -6.99
C SER A 209 5.12 8.42 -5.91
N PRO A 210 5.57 8.50 -4.64
CA PRO A 210 4.85 7.89 -3.52
C PRO A 210 3.39 8.36 -3.43
N PRO A 211 2.48 7.53 -2.89
CA PRO A 211 1.12 7.98 -2.60
C PRO A 211 1.13 9.16 -1.62
N LEU A 212 0.13 10.03 -1.72
CA LEU A 212 -0.08 11.15 -0.79
C LEU A 212 -0.46 10.64 0.61
N LEU A 213 -1.30 9.62 0.65
CA LEU A 213 -1.89 9.08 1.86
C LEU A 213 -2.36 7.64 1.64
N ALA A 214 -2.53 6.93 2.76
CA ALA A 214 -3.13 5.62 2.82
C ALA A 214 -4.42 5.75 3.63
N ILE A 215 -5.55 5.33 3.07
CA ILE A 215 -6.84 5.34 3.75
C ILE A 215 -7.07 3.92 4.24
N ARG A 216 -7.23 3.76 5.55
CA ARG A 216 -7.65 2.48 6.09
C ARG A 216 -9.12 2.27 5.74
N LEU A 217 -9.42 1.17 5.08
CA LEU A 217 -10.77 0.79 4.72
C LEU A 217 -11.19 -0.32 5.68
N VAL A 218 -11.71 0.07 6.84
CA VAL A 218 -12.36 -0.87 7.76
C VAL A 218 -13.81 -0.98 7.35
N ALA A 219 -14.35 -2.20 7.30
CA ALA A 219 -15.80 -2.38 7.34
C ALA A 219 -16.23 -2.16 8.78
N ASP A 220 -17.08 -1.16 9.03
CA ASP A 220 -17.77 -0.97 10.31
C ASP A 220 -18.73 -2.13 10.60
#